data_AF-A0ABD1A746-F1
#
_entry.id   AF-A0ABD1A746-F1
#
_cell.length_a   1.000
_cell.length_b   1.000
_cell.length_c   1.000
_cell.angle_alpha   90.00
_cell.angle_beta   90.00
_cell.angle_gamma   90.00
#
_symmetry.space_group_name_H-M   'P 1'
#
loop_
_entity.id
_entity.type
_entity.pdbx_description
1 polymer ?
#
loop_
_entity_poly.entity_id
_entity_poly.type
_entity_poly.pdbx_seq_one_letter_code
_entity_poly.pdbx_strand_id
1 'polypeptide(L)'
;MTKISDLPMDLAEEVLSRLPGTSLRAVRFTCKTWNTLSKRRSFTKKHIAQAKKKQGKEFEAIMTTNNSVYLMSVNLHGIRIHDNAESCIKQKGLLFGTLIVGKQGGSNP
;
A
#
# COMPACT_ATOMS: atom_id res chain seq x y z
N MET A 1 -37.46 -3.98 5.40
CA MET A 1 -36.26 -3.90 4.55
C MET A 1 -35.15 -3.25 5.38
N THR A 2 -34.22 -4.03 5.89
CA THR A 2 -33.13 -3.54 6.75
C THR A 2 -32.10 -2.85 5.89
N LYS A 3 -31.88 -1.56 6.11
CA LYS A 3 -30.86 -0.80 5.42
C LYS A 3 -29.54 -0.96 6.17
N ILE A 4 -28.44 -0.85 5.45
CA ILE A 4 -27.11 -0.87 6.07
C ILE A 4 -26.91 0.32 7.02
N SER A 5 -27.74 1.36 6.91
CA SER A 5 -27.83 2.50 7.83
C SER A 5 -28.51 2.15 9.17
N ASP A 6 -29.22 1.03 9.26
CA ASP A 6 -29.87 0.55 10.49
C ASP A 6 -28.89 -0.30 11.32
N LEU A 7 -27.67 -0.50 10.79
CA LEU A 7 -26.62 -1.26 11.44
C LEU A 7 -25.88 -0.38 12.47
N PRO A 8 -25.46 -0.95 13.61
CA PRO A 8 -24.58 -0.26 14.55
C PRO A 8 -23.35 0.32 13.84
N MET A 9 -23.01 1.56 14.21
CA MET A 9 -21.96 2.34 13.56
C MET A 9 -20.61 1.60 13.54
N ASP A 10 -20.33 0.80 14.57
CA ASP A 10 -19.07 0.05 14.68
C ASP A 10 -18.98 -1.10 13.68
N LEU A 11 -20.07 -1.84 13.45
CA LEU A 11 -20.11 -2.92 12.46
C LEU A 11 -20.08 -2.35 11.04
N ALA A 12 -20.80 -1.24 10.82
CA ALA A 12 -20.75 -0.47 9.59
C ALA A 12 -19.32 0.01 9.27
N GLU A 13 -18.58 0.48 10.29
CA GLU A 13 -17.19 0.89 10.17
C GLU A 13 -16.27 -0.28 9.74
N GLU A 14 -16.49 -1.47 10.31
CA GLU A 14 -15.74 -2.66 9.95
C GLU A 14 -15.98 -3.11 8.51
N VAL A 15 -17.24 -3.14 8.07
CA VAL A 15 -17.60 -3.52 6.70
C VAL A 15 -16.96 -2.54 5.70
N LEU A 16 -17.13 -1.24 5.92
CA LEU A 16 -16.57 -0.23 5.04
C LEU A 16 -15.03 -0.22 5.05
N SER A 17 -14.39 -0.51 6.18
CA SER A 17 -12.91 -0.53 6.27
C SER A 17 -12.28 -1.60 5.38
N ARG A 18 -13.03 -2.62 4.97
CA ARG A 18 -12.57 -3.69 4.07
C ARG A 18 -12.64 -3.28 2.60
N LEU A 19 -13.42 -2.26 2.26
CA LEU A 19 -13.64 -1.83 0.88
C LEU A 19 -12.42 -1.05 0.34
N PRO A 20 -12.13 -1.16 -0.97
CA PRO A 20 -11.16 -0.30 -1.63
C PRO A 20 -11.54 1.18 -1.50
N GLY A 21 -10.53 2.05 -1.48
CA GLY A 21 -10.73 3.51 -1.40
C GLY A 21 -11.58 4.09 -2.55
N THR A 22 -11.56 3.45 -3.72
CA THR A 22 -12.38 3.82 -4.88
C THR A 22 -13.87 3.62 -4.60
N SER A 23 -14.28 2.47 -4.08
CA SER A 23 -15.66 2.18 -3.70
C SER A 23 -16.13 3.08 -2.55
N LEU A 24 -15.25 3.38 -1.60
CA LEU A 24 -15.56 4.30 -0.49
C LEU A 24 -15.90 5.71 -0.95
N ARG A 25 -15.33 6.16 -2.09
CA ARG A 25 -15.69 7.45 -2.67
C ARG A 25 -17.18 7.50 -2.99
N ALA A 26 -17.73 6.47 -3.64
CA ALA A 26 -19.16 6.38 -3.93
C ALA A 26 -20.00 6.30 -2.65
N VAL A 27 -19.57 5.48 -1.68
CA VAL A 27 -20.28 5.34 -0.39
C VAL A 27 -20.46 6.68 0.33
N ARG A 28 -19.45 7.56 0.29
CA ARG A 28 -19.51 8.91 0.88
C ARG A 28 -20.59 9.82 0.29
N PHE A 29 -21.01 9.56 -0.95
CA PHE A 29 -22.04 10.35 -1.63
C PHE A 29 -23.46 9.78 -1.46
N THR A 30 -23.61 8.58 -0.87
CA THR A 30 -24.95 7.96 -0.73
C THR A 30 -25.78 8.58 0.38
N CYS A 31 -25.20 8.87 1.55
CA CYS A 31 -25.92 9.54 2.63
C CYS A 31 -24.99 10.28 3.62
N LYS A 32 -25.59 11.17 4.41
CA LYS A 32 -24.88 11.98 5.43
C LYS A 32 -24.22 11.11 6.50
N THR A 33 -24.89 10.05 6.96
CA THR A 33 -24.36 9.12 7.97
C THR A 33 -23.06 8.48 7.48
N TRP A 34 -23.02 8.01 6.23
CA TRP A 34 -21.83 7.40 5.64
C TRP A 34 -20.69 8.40 5.42
N ASN A 35 -21.01 9.62 4.98
CA ASN A 35 -20.02 10.69 4.86
C ASN A 35 -19.40 11.08 6.22
N THR A 36 -20.21 11.08 7.29
CA THR A 36 -19.73 11.33 8.65
C THR A 36 -18.88 10.17 9.16
N LEU A 37 -19.34 8.92 8.97
CA LEU A 37 -18.60 7.73 9.36
C LEU A 37 -17.24 7.67 8.67
N SER A 38 -17.17 7.95 7.36
CA SER A 38 -15.91 7.90 6.61
C SER A 38 -14.87 8.93 7.07
N LYS A 39 -15.30 9.97 7.79
CA LYS A 39 -14.44 11.03 8.33
C LYS A 39 -14.00 10.75 9.77
N ARG A 40 -14.57 9.74 10.44
CA ARG A 40 -14.17 9.38 11.81
C ARG A 40 -12.72 8.89 11.81
N ARG A 41 -11.95 9.33 12.81
CA ARG A 41 -10.56 8.86 12.99
C ARG A 41 -10.48 7.35 13.20
N SER A 42 -11.47 6.74 13.87
CA SER A 42 -11.55 5.28 14.07
C SER A 42 -11.59 4.54 12.74
N PHE A 43 -12.47 5.00 11.83
CA PHE A 43 -12.61 4.46 10.48
C PHE A 43 -11.30 4.55 9.70
N THR A 44 -10.68 5.74 9.65
CA THR A 44 -9.41 5.93 8.92
C THR A 44 -8.30 5.02 9.46
N LYS A 45 -8.19 4.86 10.77
CA LYS A 45 -7.23 3.94 11.39
C LYS A 45 -7.47 2.50 10.96
N LYS A 46 -8.73 2.02 11.01
CA LYS A 46 -9.08 0.65 10.58
C LYS A 46 -8.80 0.46 9.09
N HIS A 47 -9.19 1.42 8.24
CA HIS A 47 -8.98 1.35 6.79
C HIS A 47 -7.50 1.28 6.41
N ILE A 48 -6.65 2.11 7.03
CA ILE A 48 -5.19 2.06 6.84
C ILE A 48 -4.62 0.71 7.31
N ALA A 49 -5.05 0.22 8.47
CA ALA A 49 -4.61 -1.09 8.97
C ALA A 49 -4.99 -2.23 8.00
N GLN A 50 -6.18 -2.18 7.41
CA GLN A 50 -6.61 -3.15 6.40
C GLN A 50 -5.82 -3.02 5.10
N ALA A 51 -5.49 -1.79 4.67
CA ALA A 51 -4.64 -1.56 3.51
C ALA A 51 -3.23 -2.15 3.71
N LYS A 52 -2.64 -1.97 4.90
CA LYS A 52 -1.33 -2.55 5.27
C LYS A 52 -1.33 -4.08 5.34
N LYS A 53 -2.47 -4.72 5.63
CA LYS A 53 -2.59 -6.19 5.58
C LYS A 53 -2.64 -6.72 4.15
N LYS A 54 -3.15 -5.93 3.20
CA LYS A 54 -3.30 -6.30 1.78
C LYS A 54 -2.04 -6.02 0.97
N GLN A 55 -1.29 -4.97 1.32
CA GLN A 55 0.03 -4.74 0.75
C GLN A 55 0.98 -5.77 1.36
N GLY A 56 1.50 -6.69 0.54
CA GLY A 56 2.68 -7.45 0.91
C GLY A 56 3.79 -6.49 1.37
N LYS A 57 4.73 -6.96 2.19
CA LYS A 57 5.84 -6.13 2.72
C LYS A 57 6.81 -5.72 1.60
N GLU A 58 6.35 -4.94 0.64
CA GLU A 58 7.17 -4.20 -0.30
C GLU A 58 7.42 -2.84 0.35
N PHE A 59 8.63 -2.68 0.89
CA PHE A 59 9.07 -1.44 1.49
C PHE A 59 9.74 -0.58 0.43
N GLU A 60 9.32 0.67 0.28
CA GLU A 60 10.04 1.63 -0.54
C GLU A 60 11.06 2.36 0.33
N ALA A 61 12.34 2.25 -0.04
CA ALA A 61 13.47 2.86 0.61
C ALA A 61 14.09 3.93 -0.31
N ILE A 62 14.45 5.07 0.27
CA ILE A 62 15.34 6.03 -0.39
C ILE A 62 16.76 5.68 0.04
N MET A 63 17.61 5.34 -0.93
CA MET A 63 19.02 5.02 -0.68
C MET A 63 19.93 5.93 -1.49
N THR A 64 21.03 6.36 -0.88
CA THR A 64 22.05 7.16 -1.54
C THR A 64 23.24 6.27 -1.88
N THR A 65 23.61 6.21 -3.16
CA THR A 65 24.81 5.52 -3.65
C THR A 65 25.52 6.41 -4.66
N ASN A 66 26.84 6.55 -4.54
CA ASN A 66 27.69 7.31 -5.49
C ASN A 66 27.11 8.71 -5.82
N ASN A 67 26.85 9.51 -4.78
CA ASN A 67 26.24 10.85 -4.87
C ASN A 67 24.87 10.91 -5.57
N SER A 68 24.23 9.75 -5.76
CA SER A 68 22.94 9.64 -6.41
C SER A 68 21.92 9.05 -5.43
N VAL A 69 20.72 9.61 -5.41
CA VAL A 69 19.60 9.22 -4.58
C VAL A 69 18.64 8.40 -5.43
N TYR A 70 18.33 7.19 -4.99
CA TYR A 70 17.46 6.26 -5.70
C TYR A 70 16.26 5.88 -4.86
N LEU A 71 15.11 5.73 -5.53
CA LEU A 71 13.96 5.04 -4.98
C LEU A 71 14.14 3.54 -5.26
N MET A 72 14.16 2.75 -4.20
CA MET A 72 14.36 1.30 -4.24
C MET A 72 13.16 0.62 -3.59
N SER A 73 12.63 -0.44 -4.19
CA SER A 73 11.68 -1.34 -3.54
C SER A 73 12.42 -2.53 -2.96
N VAL A 74 12.16 -2.82 -1.69
CA VAL A 74 12.68 -3.97 -0.95
C VAL A 74 11.51 -4.90 -0.68
N ASN A 75 11.54 -6.08 -1.28
CA ASN A 75 10.54 -7.10 -1.02
C ASN A 75 11.00 -8.02 0.11
N LEU A 76 10.32 -7.98 1.25
CA LEU A 76 10.61 -8.80 2.44
C LEU A 76 9.69 -10.02 2.56
N HIS A 77 9.12 -10.50 1.45
CA HIS A 77 8.21 -11.65 1.46
C HIS A 77 8.85 -12.93 2.02
N GLY A 78 10.19 -13.02 2.01
CA GLY A 78 10.97 -14.17 2.50
C GLY A 78 11.16 -14.32 4.01
N ILE A 79 10.61 -13.45 4.88
CA ILE A 79 10.65 -13.68 6.35
C ILE A 79 9.49 -14.60 6.79
N ARG A 80 9.24 -15.66 6.03
CA ARG A 80 8.54 -16.86 6.49
C ARG A 80 9.41 -18.01 6.06
N ILE A 81 9.98 -18.68 7.07
CA ILE A 81 10.84 -19.85 6.95
C ILE A 81 10.00 -21.00 6.40
N HIS A 82 9.61 -20.97 5.13
CA HIS A 82 9.18 -22.18 4.41
C HIS A 82 9.03 -22.07 2.89
N ASP A 83 9.25 -20.91 2.27
CA ASP A 83 9.29 -20.82 0.80
C ASP A 83 10.48 -19.97 0.37
N ASN A 84 11.29 -20.49 -0.55
CA ASN A 84 12.55 -19.93 -1.05
C ASN A 84 12.36 -18.66 -1.92
N ALA A 85 11.42 -17.79 -1.54
CA ALA A 85 11.19 -16.51 -2.20
C ALA A 85 12.32 -15.55 -1.84
N GLU A 86 13.27 -15.39 -2.75
CA GLU A 86 14.39 -14.47 -2.58
C GLU A 86 13.90 -13.06 -2.26
N SER A 87 14.36 -12.53 -1.12
CA SER A 87 14.15 -11.13 -0.79
C SER A 87 14.97 -10.30 -1.78
N CYS A 88 14.31 -9.53 -2.65
CA CYS A 88 14.97 -8.76 -3.70
C CYS A 88 14.86 -7.25 -3.44
N ILE A 89 15.97 -6.56 -3.66
CA ILE A 89 16.03 -5.09 -3.76
C ILE A 89 15.98 -4.76 -5.24
N LYS A 90 15.03 -3.92 -5.64
CA LYS A 90 14.86 -3.47 -7.03
C LYS A 90 14.87 -1.95 -7.07
N GLN A 91 15.64 -1.37 -7.99
CA GLN A 91 15.61 0.06 -8.24
C GLN A 91 14.32 0.42 -8.98
N LYS A 92 13.52 1.33 -8.40
CA LYS A 92 12.33 1.90 -9.03
C LYS A 92 12.65 3.17 -9.82
N GLY A 93 13.66 3.94 -9.40
CA GLY A 93 14.07 5.13 -10.14
C GLY A 93 15.21 5.91 -9.49
N LEU A 94 15.76 6.85 -10.25
CA LEU A 94 16.69 7.88 -9.78
C LEU A 94 15.87 9.11 -9.36
N LEU A 95 16.08 9.58 -8.13
CA LEU A 95 15.47 10.80 -7.60
C LEU A 95 16.39 12.01 -7.80
N PHE A 96 17.70 11.81 -7.68
CA PHE A 96 18.70 12.88 -7.83
C PHE A 96 20.08 12.28 -8.14
N GLY A 97 20.83 12.77 -9.12
CA GLY A 97 22.18 12.28 -9.41
C GLY A 97 22.50 12.25 -10.90
N THR A 98 23.75 11.90 -11.22
CA THR A 98 24.20 11.77 -12.62
C THR A 98 23.80 10.41 -13.18
N LEU A 99 23.07 10.39 -14.29
CA LEU A 99 22.74 9.17 -15.04
C LEU A 99 24.02 8.55 -15.60
N ILE A 100 24.61 7.59 -14.90
CA ILE A 100 25.59 6.70 -15.51
C ILE A 100 24.80 5.59 -16.18
N VAL A 101 24.59 5.72 -17.50
CA VAL A 101 24.06 4.64 -18.34
C VAL A 101 25.06 3.48 -18.31
N GLY A 102 24.87 2.55 -17.38
CA GLY A 102 25.56 1.27 -17.39
C GLY A 102 25.04 0.44 -18.56
N LYS A 103 25.80 0.42 -19.66
CA LYS A 103 25.67 -0.60 -20.70
C LYS A 103 25.76 -1.98 -20.03
N GLN A 104 24.66 -2.74 -20.01
CA GLN A 104 24.77 -4.20 -19.87
C GLN A 104 25.40 -4.72 -21.17
N GLY A 105 26.73 -4.83 -21.17
CA GLY A 105 27.45 -5.66 -22.12
C GLY A 105 27.17 -7.12 -21.79
N GLY A 106 26.54 -7.83 -22.71
CA GLY A 106 26.32 -9.26 -22.59
C GLY A 106 27.63 -10.04 -22.69
N SER A 107 27.73 -11.08 -21.88
CA SER A 107 28.39 -12.32 -22.26
C SER A 107 27.71 -13.45 -21.49
N ASN A 108 26.96 -14.29 -22.19
CA ASN A 108 26.75 -15.67 -21.78
C ASN A 108 27.82 -16.52 -22.50
N PRO A 109 28.25 -17.66 -21.94
CA PRO A 109 29.38 -18.44 -22.43
C PRO A 109 29.13 -19.10 -23.78
#